data_AF-A0A1G0EFQ2-F1
#
_entry.id   AF-A0A1G0EFQ2-F1
#
_cell.length_a   1.000
_cell.length_b   1.000
_cell.length_c   1.000
_cell.angle_alpha   90.00
_cell.angle_beta   90.00
_cell.angle_gamma   90.00
#
_symmetry.space_group_name_H-M   'P 1'
#
loop_
_entity.id
_entity.type
_entity.pdbx_description
1 polymer ?
#
loop_
_entity_poly.entity_id
_entity_poly.type
_entity_poly.pdbx_seq_one_letter_code
_entity_poly.pdbx_strand_id
1 'polypeptide(L)'
;MFRHITILNGCCRSVSSTLSFCGRALAVVSMLPALALAQPDAGTLRQQIEQGQPQPLPRKAVPLKPLEPEPLKAPAGLAVTVKAFRFAGNTLLSAEQLAPAVASYLNRPVGLAELRKAAAAVAEAYRQAGWIVRAYLPQQEIESGIVTIQIVEAVFGGAVLEGSPPLRLSPSTALGMIESAQAKGENLNAGAIERALLLIDDLPGVTVAGNLRPGRNQGETELAFKLGDEPLLRAEAGIDNTGSRSTGPERLIANLALNSPLARGDLMSANFLHTEGSDYLRAGFTLPLGHDGWRAGINGSILNYRLVAAEFRALNGKGTSDSVGLEASYPIIRSRLRNLFLLFNHDRKTFDNEANGATTSRYRLSSTSVGLSGNLFDNLGGGGANAANLVYTSGDLDLDGSPTQGADAITTRAAGSYGKWRY
;
A
#
# COMPACT_ATOMS: atom_id res chain seq x y z
N MET A 1 51.01 34.31 -10.97
CA MET A 1 50.58 35.60 -10.41
C MET A 1 50.25 35.35 -8.93
N PHE A 2 51.26 35.17 -8.09
CA PHE A 2 51.95 36.15 -7.23
C PHE A 2 51.15 36.64 -6.00
N ARG A 3 51.88 36.69 -4.87
CA ARG A 3 51.58 37.21 -3.51
C ARG A 3 50.96 36.16 -2.55
N HIS A 4 51.67 35.55 -1.59
CA HIS A 4 52.72 36.00 -0.64
C HIS A 4 52.30 37.21 0.20
N ILE A 5 52.02 36.99 1.49
CA ILE A 5 52.35 37.89 2.60
C ILE A 5 52.84 37.03 3.79
N THR A 6 54.07 37.33 4.19
CA THR A 6 54.81 36.89 5.37
C THR A 6 54.55 37.87 6.51
N ILE A 7 54.45 37.42 7.76
CA ILE A 7 54.60 38.29 8.94
C ILE A 7 55.68 37.72 9.85
N LEU A 8 56.60 38.61 10.25
CA LEU A 8 57.83 38.39 11.00
C LEU A 8 57.62 38.17 12.51
N ASN A 9 58.60 37.49 13.09
CA ASN A 9 58.96 37.41 14.51
C ASN A 9 59.30 38.77 15.15
N GLY A 10 59.13 38.87 16.48
CA GLY A 10 60.00 39.75 17.28
C GLY A 10 59.53 40.18 18.68
N CYS A 11 60.12 39.55 19.70
CA CYS A 11 60.54 40.12 21.01
C CYS A 11 59.55 40.39 22.17
N CYS A 12 59.63 39.50 23.17
CA CYS A 12 60.13 39.72 24.54
C CYS A 12 59.57 40.88 25.41
N ARG A 13 58.87 40.52 26.51
CA ARG A 13 59.21 41.00 27.87
C ARG A 13 58.54 40.17 28.97
N SER A 14 59.36 39.76 29.92
CA SER A 14 59.05 39.08 31.17
C SER A 14 58.42 40.02 32.21
N VAL A 15 57.48 39.51 33.01
CA VAL A 15 57.41 39.81 34.45
C VAL A 15 56.95 38.55 35.20
N SER A 16 57.74 38.18 36.19
CA SER A 16 57.55 37.11 37.17
C SER A 16 56.61 37.54 38.29
N SER A 17 55.74 36.64 38.76
CA SER A 17 55.41 36.57 40.20
C SER A 17 54.85 35.20 40.56
N THR A 18 55.68 34.43 41.26
CA THR A 18 55.40 33.21 42.02
C THR A 18 54.36 33.44 43.12
N LEU A 19 53.38 32.53 43.26
CA LEU A 19 52.89 32.15 44.58
C LEU A 19 52.42 30.68 44.59
N SER A 20 53.03 29.94 45.50
CA SER A 20 52.86 28.52 45.80
C SER A 20 51.47 28.26 46.40
N PHE A 21 50.77 27.22 45.92
CA PHE A 21 49.73 26.57 46.74
C PHE A 21 49.75 25.05 46.58
N CYS A 22 49.69 24.44 47.75
CA CYS A 22 49.88 23.05 48.08
C CYS A 22 48.80 22.12 47.49
N GLY A 23 49.27 20.97 47.01
CA GLY A 23 48.67 19.64 47.16
C GLY A 23 47.15 19.49 47.31
N ARG A 24 46.53 18.95 46.25
CA ARG A 24 45.60 17.80 46.31
C ARG A 24 45.29 17.33 44.88
N ALA A 25 45.98 16.27 44.45
CA ALA A 25 45.59 15.52 43.26
C ALA A 25 44.28 14.78 43.57
N LEU A 26 43.14 15.38 43.18
CA LEU A 26 41.89 14.64 43.05
C LEU A 26 41.99 13.84 41.74
N ALA A 27 42.30 12.55 41.84
CA ALA A 27 42.09 11.63 40.74
C ALA A 27 40.58 11.50 40.53
N VAL A 28 40.03 12.29 39.61
CA VAL A 28 38.70 12.07 39.07
C VAL A 28 38.81 10.82 38.20
N VAL A 29 38.56 9.66 38.81
CA VAL A 29 38.28 8.43 38.05
C VAL A 29 36.93 8.67 37.38
N SER A 30 36.97 9.14 36.14
CA SER A 30 35.81 9.10 35.26
C SER A 30 35.46 7.63 35.02
N MET A 31 34.60 7.06 35.87
CA MET A 31 33.84 5.86 35.54
C MET A 31 32.89 6.24 34.40
N LEU A 32 33.41 6.24 33.17
CA LEU A 32 32.57 6.06 32.01
C LEU A 32 31.92 4.68 32.20
N PRO A 33 30.58 4.57 32.30
CA PRO A 33 29.96 3.26 32.26
C PRO A 33 30.39 2.67 30.91
N ALA A 34 31.13 1.56 30.96
CA ALA A 34 31.30 0.73 29.78
C ALA A 34 29.88 0.40 29.33
N LEU A 35 29.44 0.97 28.21
CA LEU A 35 28.27 0.49 27.49
C LEU A 35 28.64 -0.92 27.06
N ALA A 36 28.35 -1.90 27.92
CA ALA A 36 28.39 -3.29 27.56
C ALA A 36 27.50 -3.40 26.33
N LEU A 37 28.09 -3.78 25.18
CA LEU A 37 27.32 -4.06 23.98
C LEU A 37 26.30 -5.12 24.37
N ALA A 38 25.02 -4.72 24.41
CA ALA A 38 23.94 -5.64 24.73
C ALA A 38 24.01 -6.79 23.72
N GLN A 39 24.11 -8.02 24.24
CA GLN A 39 24.18 -9.21 23.40
C GLN A 39 22.90 -9.29 22.56
N PRO A 40 23.00 -9.40 21.22
CA PRO A 40 21.83 -9.65 20.40
C PRO A 40 21.18 -10.96 20.81
N ASP A 41 19.86 -10.92 20.94
CA ASP A 41 19.02 -12.06 21.26
C ASP A 41 18.10 -12.41 20.08
N ALA A 42 17.33 -13.50 20.21
CA ALA A 42 16.39 -13.93 19.18
C ALA A 42 15.37 -12.84 18.83
N GLY A 43 14.92 -12.03 19.80
CA GLY A 43 13.93 -10.98 19.57
C GLY A 43 14.47 -9.84 18.71
N THR A 44 15.65 -9.34 19.05
CA THR A 44 16.33 -8.27 18.32
C THR A 44 16.70 -8.70 16.90
N LEU A 45 17.25 -9.90 16.72
CA LEU A 45 17.58 -10.44 15.39
C LEU A 45 16.35 -10.62 14.51
N ARG A 46 15.28 -11.18 15.10
CA ARG A 46 14.02 -11.35 14.39
C ARG A 46 13.41 -10.03 13.95
N GLN A 47 13.40 -9.04 14.85
CA GLN A 47 12.87 -7.72 14.52
C GLN A 47 13.65 -7.08 13.37
N GLN A 48 14.98 -7.25 13.32
CA GLN A 48 15.81 -6.76 12.21
C GLN A 48 15.44 -7.44 10.88
N ILE A 49 15.22 -8.76 10.88
CA ILE A 49 14.79 -9.52 9.70
C ILE A 49 13.41 -9.03 9.22
N GLU A 50 12.43 -8.93 10.13
CA GLU A 50 11.06 -8.51 9.79
C GLU A 50 10.99 -7.04 9.33
N GLN A 51 11.88 -6.16 9.80
CA GLN A 51 11.97 -4.77 9.35
C GLN A 51 12.68 -4.60 8.01
N GLY A 52 13.60 -5.52 7.66
CA GLY A 52 14.39 -5.45 6.43
C GLY A 52 13.65 -5.85 5.16
N GLN A 53 12.42 -6.35 5.26
CA GLN A 53 11.61 -6.69 4.08
C GLN A 53 11.01 -5.42 3.45
N PRO A 54 11.40 -5.06 2.21
CA PRO A 54 10.86 -3.88 1.55
C PRO A 54 9.36 -4.06 1.30
N GLN A 55 8.57 -3.05 1.67
CA GLN A 55 7.17 -3.00 1.28
C GLN A 55 7.12 -2.72 -0.24
N PRO A 56 6.50 -3.58 -1.05
CA PRO A 56 6.40 -3.33 -2.48
C PRO A 56 5.58 -2.05 -2.71
N LEU A 57 6.16 -1.09 -3.43
CA LEU A 57 5.40 0.04 -3.92
C LEU A 57 4.35 -0.49 -4.92
N PRO A 58 3.07 -0.10 -4.78
CA PRO A 58 2.04 -0.55 -5.70
C PRO A 58 2.37 -0.06 -7.10
N ARG A 59 2.27 -0.97 -8.08
CA ARG A 59 2.51 -0.65 -9.48
C ARG A 59 1.42 0.29 -9.97
N LYS A 60 1.80 1.33 -10.73
CA LYS A 60 0.83 2.20 -11.41
C LYS A 60 0.01 1.32 -12.36
N ALA A 61 -1.29 1.21 -12.10
CA ALA A 61 -2.20 0.51 -13.00
C ALA A 61 -2.16 1.20 -14.37
N VAL A 62 -1.99 0.41 -15.44
CA VAL A 62 -1.96 0.94 -16.81
C VAL A 62 -3.35 1.51 -17.12
N PRO A 63 -3.47 2.74 -17.63
CA PRO A 63 -4.77 3.30 -17.95
C PRO A 63 -5.45 2.49 -19.05
N LEU A 64 -6.73 2.16 -18.86
CA LEU A 64 -7.62 1.81 -19.98
C LEU A 64 -7.61 3.00 -20.93
N LYS A 65 -7.17 2.81 -22.17
CA LYS A 65 -7.30 3.82 -23.22
C LYS A 65 -8.79 4.07 -23.46
N PRO A 66 -9.30 5.30 -23.26
CA PRO A 66 -10.62 5.66 -23.75
C PRO A 66 -10.62 5.55 -25.28
N LEU A 67 -11.74 5.07 -25.85
CA LEU A 67 -12.05 5.35 -27.25
C LEU A 67 -12.35 6.85 -27.32
N GLU A 68 -11.38 7.64 -27.77
CA GLU A 68 -11.67 8.99 -28.25
C GLU A 68 -12.59 8.84 -29.47
N PRO A 69 -13.83 9.35 -29.43
CA PRO A 69 -14.63 9.40 -30.65
C PRO A 69 -13.92 10.32 -31.63
N GLU A 70 -13.67 9.84 -32.85
CA GLU A 70 -13.05 10.64 -33.90
C GLU A 70 -13.82 11.96 -34.08
N PRO A 71 -13.12 13.10 -34.21
CA PRO A 71 -13.78 14.38 -34.42
C PRO A 71 -14.42 14.39 -35.81
N LEU A 72 -15.72 14.15 -35.86
CA LEU A 72 -16.54 14.42 -37.04
C LEU A 72 -16.45 15.92 -37.36
N LYS A 73 -15.74 16.25 -38.44
CA LYS A 73 -15.73 17.60 -39.03
C LYS A 73 -17.17 18.01 -39.32
N ALA A 74 -17.69 18.99 -38.59
CA ALA A 74 -18.99 19.56 -38.84
C ALA A 74 -18.89 20.57 -40.01
N PRO A 75 -19.84 20.57 -40.96
CA PRO A 75 -19.98 21.67 -41.91
C PRO A 75 -20.29 22.98 -41.19
N ALA A 76 -19.74 24.09 -41.67
CA ALA A 76 -20.09 25.42 -41.20
C ALA A 76 -21.52 25.76 -41.66
N GLY A 77 -22.46 25.81 -40.71
CA GLY A 77 -23.85 26.18 -40.98
C GLY A 77 -24.60 26.54 -39.70
N LEU A 78 -25.32 27.67 -39.77
CA LEU A 78 -26.28 28.27 -38.82
C LEU A 78 -25.88 28.26 -37.33
N ALA A 79 -25.52 29.44 -36.80
CA ALA A 79 -25.28 29.66 -35.38
C ALA A 79 -26.57 30.11 -34.68
N VAL A 80 -26.83 29.58 -33.49
CA VAL A 80 -27.98 29.96 -32.66
C VAL A 80 -27.48 30.63 -31.38
N THR A 81 -28.14 31.71 -30.96
CA THR A 81 -27.81 32.36 -29.67
C THR A 81 -28.53 31.63 -28.55
N VAL A 82 -27.79 30.88 -27.73
CA VAL A 82 -28.34 30.08 -26.64
C VAL A 82 -28.55 30.95 -25.40
N LYS A 83 -29.78 31.07 -24.92
CA LYS A 83 -30.14 31.77 -23.68
C LYS A 83 -30.16 30.85 -22.47
N ALA A 84 -30.58 29.59 -22.65
CA ALA A 84 -30.66 28.62 -21.58
C ALA A 84 -30.51 27.19 -22.10
N PHE A 85 -30.01 26.30 -21.24
CA PHE A 85 -30.06 24.86 -21.46
C PHE A 85 -31.15 24.24 -20.59
N ARG A 86 -31.92 23.33 -21.19
CA ARG A 86 -32.83 22.43 -20.48
C ARG A 86 -32.22 21.04 -20.48
N PHE A 87 -32.19 20.39 -19.32
CA PHE A 87 -31.77 18.99 -19.21
C PHE A 87 -33.01 18.11 -19.11
N ALA A 88 -33.04 17.03 -19.86
CA ALA A 88 -34.13 16.05 -19.83
C ALA A 88 -33.57 14.66 -19.53
N GLY A 89 -34.18 13.94 -18.58
CA GLY A 89 -33.71 12.62 -18.15
C GLY A 89 -32.59 12.64 -17.09
N ASN A 90 -32.33 13.79 -16.47
CA ASN A 90 -31.38 13.92 -15.38
C ASN A 90 -32.05 13.61 -14.02
N THR A 91 -31.86 12.39 -13.50
CA THR A 91 -32.38 11.99 -12.19
C THR A 91 -31.27 11.87 -11.15
N LEU A 92 -30.04 11.59 -11.57
CA LEU A 92 -28.89 11.46 -10.68
C LEU A 92 -28.21 12.80 -10.37
N LEU A 93 -28.26 13.76 -11.30
CA LEU A 93 -27.74 15.12 -11.11
C LEU A 93 -28.83 16.16 -11.36
N SER A 94 -28.90 17.16 -10.48
CA SER A 94 -29.84 18.27 -10.63
C SER A 94 -29.42 19.21 -11.75
N ALA A 95 -30.36 20.01 -12.27
CA ALA A 95 -30.06 20.98 -13.31
C ALA A 95 -29.03 22.03 -12.84
N GLU A 96 -29.06 22.39 -11.56
CA GLU A 96 -28.11 23.31 -10.92
C GLU A 96 -26.70 22.73 -10.88
N GLN A 97 -26.56 21.41 -10.68
CA GLN A 97 -25.26 20.73 -10.73
C GLN A 97 -24.71 20.65 -12.17
N LEU A 98 -25.58 20.62 -13.19
CA LEU A 98 -25.18 20.56 -14.60
C LEU A 98 -24.95 21.93 -15.24
N ALA A 99 -25.56 22.99 -14.70
CA ALA A 99 -25.44 24.34 -15.24
C ALA A 99 -23.99 24.85 -15.42
N PRO A 100 -23.04 24.60 -14.47
CA PRO A 100 -21.65 25.00 -14.65
C PRO A 100 -20.98 24.39 -15.88
N ALA A 101 -21.35 23.16 -16.27
CA ALA A 101 -20.73 22.45 -17.39
C ALA A 101 -21.02 23.12 -18.75
N VAL A 102 -22.13 23.84 -18.86
CA VAL A 102 -22.59 24.47 -20.10
C VAL A 102 -22.54 26.00 -20.08
N ALA A 103 -22.11 26.61 -18.97
CA ALA A 103 -22.10 28.06 -18.77
C ALA A 103 -21.33 28.83 -19.86
N SER A 104 -20.23 28.26 -20.38
CA SER A 104 -19.39 28.85 -21.43
C SER A 104 -20.06 28.93 -22.81
N TYR A 105 -21.23 28.30 -22.98
CA TYR A 105 -22.01 28.30 -24.23
C TYR A 105 -23.22 29.24 -24.18
N LEU A 106 -23.47 29.92 -23.05
CA LEU A 106 -24.60 30.85 -22.90
C LEU A 106 -24.30 32.23 -23.50
N ASN A 107 -25.36 32.92 -23.93
CA ASN A 107 -25.36 34.32 -24.39
C ASN A 107 -24.39 34.65 -25.53
N ARG A 108 -24.03 33.66 -26.34
CA ARG A 108 -23.20 33.84 -27.54
C ARG A 108 -23.75 33.03 -28.72
N PRO A 109 -23.37 33.33 -29.96
CA PRO A 109 -23.65 32.48 -31.11
C PRO A 109 -22.93 31.14 -30.96
N VAL A 110 -23.67 30.04 -31.02
CA VAL A 110 -23.16 28.67 -30.88
C VAL A 110 -23.62 27.84 -32.07
N GLY A 111 -22.68 27.22 -32.78
CA GLY A 111 -22.97 26.31 -33.88
C GLY A 111 -23.25 24.87 -33.41
N LEU A 112 -23.74 24.01 -34.32
CA LEU A 112 -24.04 22.61 -34.01
C LEU A 112 -22.85 21.85 -33.38
N ALA A 113 -21.63 22.10 -33.85
CA ALA A 113 -20.43 21.47 -33.30
C ALA A 113 -20.19 21.84 -31.83
N GLU A 114 -20.43 23.09 -31.47
CA GLU A 114 -20.28 23.58 -30.10
C GLU A 114 -21.43 23.09 -29.20
N LEU A 115 -22.65 23.00 -29.72
CA LEU A 115 -23.77 22.37 -28.98
C LEU A 115 -23.49 20.89 -28.67
N ARG A 116 -22.84 20.16 -29.59
CA ARG A 116 -22.37 18.79 -29.32
C ARG A 116 -21.29 18.77 -28.25
N LYS A 117 -20.38 19.75 -28.21
CA LYS A 117 -19.41 19.90 -27.11
C LYS A 117 -20.09 20.22 -25.78
N ALA A 118 -21.18 20.99 -25.76
CA ALA A 118 -21.97 21.23 -24.56
C ALA A 118 -22.60 19.93 -24.03
N ALA A 119 -23.17 19.09 -24.90
CA ALA A 119 -23.65 17.77 -24.51
C ALA A 119 -22.53 16.86 -23.98
N ALA A 120 -21.34 16.89 -24.60
CA ALA A 120 -20.17 16.16 -24.10
C ALA A 120 -19.71 16.67 -22.71
N ALA A 121 -19.77 17.98 -22.45
CA ALA A 121 -19.46 18.56 -21.16
C ALA A 121 -20.45 18.11 -20.05
N VAL A 122 -21.73 17.94 -20.39
CA VAL A 122 -22.72 17.35 -19.49
C VAL A 122 -22.36 15.89 -19.16
N ALA A 123 -22.04 15.08 -20.17
CA ALA A 123 -21.61 13.70 -19.93
C ALA A 123 -20.34 13.62 -19.06
N GLU A 124 -19.41 14.56 -19.26
CA GLU A 124 -18.21 14.69 -18.46
C GLU A 124 -18.50 15.05 -16.99
N ALA A 125 -19.47 15.94 -16.73
CA ALA A 125 -19.90 16.25 -15.36
C ALA A 125 -20.48 15.03 -14.64
N TYR A 126 -21.28 14.22 -15.33
CA TYR A 126 -21.74 12.92 -14.81
C TYR A 126 -20.58 11.96 -14.53
N ARG A 127 -19.60 11.89 -15.44
CA ARG A 127 -18.42 11.04 -15.28
C ARG A 127 -17.59 11.43 -14.05
N GLN A 128 -17.44 12.73 -13.80
CA GLN A 128 -16.75 13.24 -12.61
C GLN A 128 -17.50 12.91 -11.31
N ALA A 129 -18.84 12.83 -11.38
CA ALA A 129 -19.69 12.36 -10.29
C ALA A 129 -19.74 10.82 -10.17
N GLY A 130 -19.07 10.08 -11.06
CA GLY A 130 -18.97 8.61 -11.05
C GLY A 130 -20.01 7.87 -11.89
N TRP A 131 -20.85 8.59 -12.63
CA TRP A 131 -21.96 8.03 -13.41
C TRP A 131 -21.64 7.94 -14.90
N ILE A 132 -22.16 6.90 -15.55
CA ILE A 132 -22.11 6.78 -17.01
C ILE A 132 -23.46 7.19 -17.60
N VAL A 133 -23.43 8.13 -18.55
CA VAL A 133 -24.62 8.58 -19.26
C VAL A 133 -24.33 8.76 -20.74
N ARG A 134 -25.39 8.70 -21.54
CA ARG A 134 -25.39 9.21 -22.91
C ARG A 134 -26.10 10.55 -22.93
N ALA A 135 -25.35 11.64 -23.06
CA ALA A 135 -25.89 12.98 -23.30
C ALA A 135 -25.82 13.30 -24.80
N TYR A 136 -26.93 13.72 -25.39
CA TYR A 136 -27.00 14.07 -26.81
C TYR A 136 -28.01 15.19 -27.07
N LEU A 137 -27.85 15.83 -28.22
CA LEU A 137 -28.76 16.86 -28.71
C LEU A 137 -29.81 16.21 -29.63
N PRO A 138 -31.07 16.04 -29.20
CA PRO A 138 -32.12 15.54 -30.08
C PRO A 138 -32.46 16.58 -31.15
N GLN A 139 -33.08 16.14 -32.24
CA GLN A 139 -33.69 17.03 -33.22
C GLN A 139 -34.80 17.83 -32.53
N GLN A 140 -34.69 19.15 -32.56
CA GLN A 140 -35.62 20.07 -31.91
C GLN A 140 -35.61 21.41 -32.64
N GLU A 141 -36.72 22.14 -32.56
CA GLU A 141 -36.75 23.54 -32.93
C GLU A 141 -36.27 24.37 -31.74
N ILE A 142 -35.29 25.25 -31.97
CA ILE A 142 -34.75 26.10 -30.89
C ILE A 142 -35.57 27.37 -30.84
N GLU A 143 -36.66 27.31 -30.08
CA GLU A 143 -37.50 28.47 -29.79
C GLU A 143 -36.93 29.26 -28.61
N SER A 144 -36.97 30.60 -28.71
CA SER A 144 -36.53 31.52 -27.64
C SER A 144 -35.08 31.33 -27.17
N GLY A 145 -34.23 30.61 -27.92
CA GLY A 145 -32.85 30.31 -27.56
C GLY A 145 -32.70 29.26 -26.45
N ILE A 146 -33.71 28.43 -26.20
CA ILE A 146 -33.64 27.33 -25.23
C ILE A 146 -33.22 26.05 -25.93
N VAL A 147 -32.12 25.45 -25.50
CA VAL A 147 -31.60 24.20 -26.08
C VAL A 147 -31.77 23.06 -25.08
N THR A 148 -32.44 21.99 -25.50
CA THR A 148 -32.65 20.79 -24.68
C THR A 148 -31.54 19.76 -24.92
N ILE A 149 -30.85 19.33 -23.87
CA ILE A 149 -29.92 18.20 -23.89
C ILE A 149 -30.63 16.99 -23.29
N GLN A 150 -30.78 15.94 -24.10
CA GLN A 150 -31.34 14.68 -23.64
C GLN A 150 -30.24 13.83 -23.01
N ILE A 151 -30.51 13.37 -21.79
CA ILE A 151 -29.63 12.52 -21.00
C ILE A 151 -30.32 11.17 -20.86
N VAL A 152 -29.58 10.10 -21.10
CA VAL A 152 -29.98 8.73 -20.84
C VAL A 152 -28.98 8.17 -19.85
N GLU A 153 -29.43 7.98 -18.62
CA GLU A 153 -28.62 7.43 -17.54
C GLU A 153 -28.48 5.92 -17.75
N ALA A 154 -27.24 5.43 -17.83
CA ALA A 154 -27.00 4.03 -18.13
C ALA A 154 -27.41 3.16 -16.93
N VAL A 155 -28.08 2.05 -17.20
CA VAL A 155 -28.43 1.04 -16.21
C VAL A 155 -27.50 -0.16 -16.35
N PHE A 156 -27.04 -0.74 -15.26
CA PHE A 156 -26.18 -1.92 -15.33
C PHE A 156 -26.99 -3.17 -15.71
N GLY A 157 -26.69 -3.72 -16.89
CA GLY A 157 -27.33 -4.94 -17.42
C GLY A 157 -26.77 -6.25 -16.87
N GLY A 158 -25.65 -6.18 -16.13
CA GLY A 158 -24.90 -7.32 -15.60
C GLY A 158 -23.48 -7.41 -16.17
N ALA A 159 -22.78 -8.48 -15.80
CA ALA A 159 -21.44 -8.77 -16.30
C ALA A 159 -21.37 -10.14 -16.98
N VAL A 160 -20.55 -10.23 -18.02
CA VAL A 160 -20.37 -11.44 -18.82
C VAL A 160 -18.89 -11.72 -18.98
N LEU A 161 -18.48 -12.93 -18.58
CA LEU A 161 -17.14 -13.44 -18.85
C LEU A 161 -17.00 -13.71 -20.35
N GLU A 162 -15.97 -13.14 -20.95
CA GLU A 162 -15.56 -13.43 -22.32
C GLU A 162 -14.35 -14.37 -22.34
N GLY A 163 -14.38 -15.33 -23.27
CA GLY A 163 -13.32 -16.31 -23.45
C GLY A 163 -13.46 -17.51 -22.52
N SER A 164 -12.37 -18.25 -22.37
CA SER A 164 -12.32 -19.46 -21.55
C SER A 164 -12.23 -19.11 -20.06
N PRO A 165 -12.87 -19.88 -19.17
CA PRO A 165 -12.67 -19.76 -17.74
C PRO A 165 -11.19 -19.90 -17.36
N PRO A 166 -10.66 -19.07 -16.44
CA PRO A 166 -9.29 -19.19 -15.99
C PRO A 166 -9.15 -20.39 -15.03
N LEU A 167 -7.93 -20.88 -14.89
CA LEU A 167 -7.59 -21.98 -13.97
C LEU A 167 -7.40 -21.49 -12.53
N ARG A 168 -7.00 -20.23 -12.35
CA ARG A 168 -6.59 -19.66 -11.05
C ARG A 168 -7.71 -18.92 -10.32
N LEU A 169 -8.88 -18.68 -10.91
CA LEU A 169 -9.98 -18.05 -10.19
C LEU A 169 -11.32 -18.55 -10.69
N SER A 170 -12.22 -18.92 -9.80
CA SER A 170 -13.56 -19.31 -10.23
C SER A 170 -14.28 -18.12 -10.91
N PRO A 171 -14.93 -18.31 -12.09
CA PRO A 171 -15.72 -17.26 -12.72
C PRO A 171 -16.80 -16.67 -11.82
N SER A 172 -17.40 -17.48 -10.94
CA SER A 172 -18.41 -17.03 -10.00
C SER A 172 -17.85 -16.11 -8.92
N THR A 173 -16.58 -16.28 -8.52
CA THR A 173 -15.92 -15.33 -7.61
C THR A 173 -15.79 -13.96 -8.27
N ALA A 174 -15.26 -13.90 -9.49
CA ALA A 174 -15.11 -12.65 -10.22
C ALA A 174 -16.47 -11.98 -10.49
N LEU A 175 -17.46 -12.76 -10.92
CA LEU A 175 -18.82 -12.25 -11.15
C LEU A 175 -19.45 -11.74 -9.85
N GLY A 176 -19.30 -12.46 -8.74
CA GLY A 176 -19.80 -12.06 -7.43
C GLY A 176 -19.15 -10.76 -6.91
N MET A 177 -17.86 -10.55 -7.19
CA MET A 177 -17.17 -9.29 -6.89
C MET A 177 -17.73 -8.12 -7.70
N ILE A 178 -18.02 -8.31 -8.99
CA ILE A 178 -18.60 -7.27 -9.84
C ILE A 178 -20.04 -6.96 -9.42
N GLU A 179 -20.89 -7.98 -9.28
CA GLU A 179 -22.31 -7.80 -8.99
C GLU A 179 -22.58 -7.35 -7.54
N SER A 180 -21.65 -7.62 -6.62
CA SER A 180 -21.69 -7.05 -5.27
C SER A 180 -21.32 -5.56 -5.24
N ALA A 181 -20.51 -5.09 -6.21
CA ALA A 181 -20.15 -3.68 -6.32
C ALA A 181 -21.20 -2.89 -7.10
N GLN A 182 -21.88 -3.53 -8.05
CA GLN A 182 -22.93 -2.94 -8.88
C GLN A 182 -24.03 -3.96 -9.13
N ALA A 183 -25.21 -3.76 -8.54
CA ALA A 183 -26.32 -4.68 -8.75
C ALA A 183 -26.95 -4.45 -10.13
N LYS A 184 -27.44 -5.53 -10.74
CA LYS A 184 -28.17 -5.47 -12.00
C LYS A 184 -29.45 -4.64 -11.82
N GLY A 185 -29.69 -3.73 -12.76
CA GLY A 185 -30.84 -2.81 -12.73
C GLY A 185 -30.59 -1.48 -12.03
N GLU A 186 -29.45 -1.31 -11.35
CA GLU A 186 -29.05 -0.02 -10.77
C GLU A 186 -28.38 0.88 -11.82
N ASN A 187 -28.43 2.19 -11.61
CA ASN A 187 -27.70 3.16 -12.42
C ASN A 187 -26.19 2.87 -12.39
N LEU A 188 -25.57 2.76 -13.57
CA LEU A 188 -24.19 2.35 -13.74
C LEU A 188 -23.21 3.34 -13.10
N ASN A 189 -22.54 2.89 -12.04
CA ASN A 189 -21.43 3.63 -11.42
C ASN A 189 -20.08 3.13 -11.95
N ALA A 190 -19.35 4.00 -12.65
CA ALA A 190 -18.05 3.67 -13.22
C ALA A 190 -16.98 3.40 -12.16
N GLY A 191 -17.03 4.14 -11.04
CA GLY A 191 -16.10 3.97 -9.94
C GLY A 191 -16.27 2.64 -9.23
N ALA A 192 -17.50 2.18 -9.05
CA ALA A 192 -17.80 0.88 -8.46
C ALA A 192 -17.29 -0.28 -9.33
N ILE A 193 -17.55 -0.24 -10.64
CA ILE A 193 -17.04 -1.23 -11.60
C ILE A 193 -15.51 -1.19 -11.66
N GLU A 194 -14.90 0.00 -11.73
CA GLU A 194 -13.44 0.13 -11.73
C GLU A 194 -12.83 -0.46 -10.46
N ARG A 195 -13.38 -0.14 -9.28
CA ARG A 195 -12.95 -0.72 -8.01
C ARG A 195 -13.04 -2.25 -8.04
N ALA A 196 -14.16 -2.81 -8.47
CA ALA A 196 -14.34 -4.26 -8.54
C ALA A 196 -13.30 -4.94 -9.43
N LEU A 197 -13.02 -4.37 -10.62
CA LEU A 197 -11.97 -4.86 -11.51
C LEU A 197 -10.58 -4.76 -10.85
N LEU A 198 -10.27 -3.65 -10.18
CA LEU A 198 -9.00 -3.51 -9.46
C LEU A 198 -8.86 -4.52 -8.31
N LEU A 199 -9.94 -4.83 -7.60
CA LEU A 199 -9.93 -5.84 -6.54
C LEU A 199 -9.73 -7.25 -7.09
N ILE A 200 -10.28 -7.57 -8.26
CA ILE A 200 -10.04 -8.84 -8.96
C ILE A 200 -8.57 -8.92 -9.42
N ASP A 201 -8.02 -7.82 -9.95
CA ASP A 201 -6.61 -7.73 -10.39
C ASP A 201 -5.62 -7.83 -9.21
N ASP A 202 -6.06 -7.47 -8.00
CA ASP A 202 -5.27 -7.65 -6.77
C ASP A 202 -5.24 -9.13 -6.30
N LEU A 203 -6.06 -10.02 -6.90
CA LEU A 203 -6.05 -11.44 -6.53
C LEU A 203 -4.82 -12.15 -7.13
N PRO A 204 -4.04 -12.88 -6.31
CA PRO A 204 -2.92 -13.68 -6.77
C PRO A 204 -3.29 -14.62 -7.91
N GLY A 205 -2.49 -14.61 -8.98
CA GLY A 205 -2.61 -15.62 -10.03
C GLY A 205 -3.57 -15.23 -11.16
N VAL A 206 -4.16 -14.04 -11.13
CA VAL A 206 -5.12 -13.59 -12.13
C VAL A 206 -4.88 -12.15 -12.54
N THR A 207 -5.16 -11.89 -13.80
CA THR A 207 -5.31 -10.54 -14.35
C THR A 207 -6.73 -10.36 -14.86
N VAL A 208 -7.23 -9.12 -14.85
CA VAL A 208 -8.56 -8.82 -15.39
C VAL A 208 -8.54 -7.63 -16.34
N ALA A 209 -9.31 -7.75 -17.41
CA ALA A 209 -9.62 -6.63 -18.31
C ALA A 209 -11.13 -6.54 -18.48
N GLY A 210 -11.67 -5.33 -18.51
CA GLY A 210 -13.10 -5.09 -18.66
C GLY A 210 -13.40 -3.99 -19.68
N ASN A 211 -14.47 -4.17 -20.46
CA ASN A 211 -15.01 -3.16 -21.35
C ASN A 211 -16.53 -3.11 -21.21
N LEU A 212 -17.06 -1.89 -21.17
CA LEU A 212 -18.50 -1.65 -21.18
C LEU A 212 -19.02 -1.72 -22.62
N ARG A 213 -20.15 -2.40 -22.82
CA ARG A 213 -20.85 -2.50 -24.10
C ARG A 213 -22.36 -2.31 -23.94
N PRO A 214 -23.09 -1.97 -25.02
CA PRO A 214 -24.55 -1.94 -24.97
C PRO A 214 -25.12 -3.26 -24.43
N GLY A 215 -26.06 -3.17 -23.48
CA GLY A 215 -26.74 -4.31 -22.89
C GLY A 215 -27.85 -4.89 -23.79
N ARG A 216 -28.62 -5.82 -23.23
CA ARG A 216 -29.70 -6.49 -23.98
C ARG A 216 -30.94 -5.61 -24.11
N ASN A 217 -31.26 -4.82 -23.08
CA ASN A 217 -32.38 -3.88 -23.12
C ASN A 217 -31.91 -2.46 -23.42
N GLN A 218 -32.84 -1.62 -23.90
CA GLN A 218 -32.55 -0.22 -24.17
C GLN A 218 -32.16 0.52 -22.87
N GLY A 219 -31.07 1.28 -22.92
CA GLY A 219 -30.55 2.00 -21.75
C GLY A 219 -29.65 1.15 -20.84
N GLU A 220 -29.60 -0.17 -21.05
CA GLU A 220 -28.67 -1.03 -20.32
C GLU A 220 -27.26 -0.98 -20.92
N THR A 221 -26.27 -1.14 -20.04
CA THR A 221 -24.87 -1.31 -20.36
C THR A 221 -24.36 -2.54 -19.60
N GLU A 222 -23.72 -3.45 -20.32
CA GLU A 222 -23.16 -4.70 -19.79
C GLU A 222 -21.63 -4.57 -19.67
N LEU A 223 -21.06 -5.16 -18.63
CA LEU A 223 -19.61 -5.32 -18.50
C LEU A 223 -19.18 -6.64 -19.14
N ALA A 224 -18.50 -6.57 -20.28
CA ALA A 224 -17.75 -7.70 -20.81
C ALA A 224 -16.37 -7.72 -20.14
N PHE A 225 -16.02 -8.81 -19.44
CA PHE A 225 -14.73 -8.93 -18.77
C PHE A 225 -14.01 -10.21 -19.16
N LYS A 226 -12.68 -10.16 -19.14
CA LYS A 226 -11.77 -11.27 -19.45
C LYS A 226 -10.87 -11.50 -18.27
N LEU A 227 -10.66 -12.77 -17.93
CA LEU A 227 -9.71 -13.20 -16.92
C LEU A 227 -8.53 -13.90 -17.59
N GLY A 228 -7.31 -13.56 -17.19
CA GLY A 228 -6.09 -14.23 -17.63
C GLY A 228 -5.39 -14.90 -16.45
N ASP A 229 -4.85 -16.10 -16.65
CA ASP A 229 -4.05 -16.78 -15.64
C ASP A 229 -2.62 -16.21 -15.60
N GLU A 230 -2.13 -15.96 -14.39
CA GLU A 230 -0.70 -15.76 -14.13
C GLU A 230 -0.06 -17.08 -13.63
N PRO A 231 1.30 -17.17 -13.62
CA PRO A 231 1.98 -18.37 -13.14
C PRO A 231 1.58 -18.77 -11.72
N LEU A 232 1.27 -20.07 -11.53
CA LEU A 232 0.99 -20.66 -10.22
C LEU A 232 2.14 -20.45 -9.25
N LEU A 233 3.37 -20.70 -9.68
CA LEU A 233 4.56 -20.55 -8.85
C LEU A 233 5.33 -19.29 -9.25
N ARG A 234 5.61 -18.44 -8.27
CA ARG A 234 6.64 -17.40 -8.34
C ARG A 234 7.73 -17.75 -7.34
N ALA A 235 8.97 -17.74 -7.81
CA ALA A 235 10.15 -18.02 -6.99
C ALA A 235 11.18 -16.92 -7.23
N GLU A 236 11.76 -16.43 -6.15
CA GLU A 236 12.85 -15.45 -6.14
C GLU A 236 13.95 -15.96 -5.22
N ALA A 237 15.19 -15.79 -5.62
CA ALA A 237 16.34 -16.02 -4.75
C ALA A 237 17.32 -14.85 -4.91
N GLY A 238 17.96 -14.48 -3.81
CA GLY A 238 18.87 -13.34 -3.75
C GLY A 238 20.00 -13.57 -2.77
N ILE A 239 21.09 -12.86 -2.98
CA ILE A 239 22.19 -12.75 -2.04
C ILE A 239 22.50 -11.28 -1.80
N ASP A 240 22.75 -10.90 -0.56
CA ASP A 240 23.19 -9.56 -0.20
C ASP A 240 24.13 -9.58 1.01
N ASN A 241 24.64 -8.42 1.40
CA ASN A 241 25.57 -8.25 2.52
C ASN A 241 25.02 -7.32 3.61
N THR A 242 23.70 -7.28 3.78
CA THR A 242 23.00 -6.40 4.75
C THR A 242 22.58 -7.12 6.03
N GLY A 243 23.15 -8.30 6.29
CA GLY A 243 22.99 -9.06 7.53
C GLY A 243 23.65 -8.41 8.74
N SER A 244 23.25 -8.85 9.92
CA SER A 244 23.84 -8.37 11.17
C SER A 244 25.26 -8.91 11.32
N ARG A 245 26.18 -8.06 11.78
CA ARG A 245 27.55 -8.48 12.15
C ARG A 245 27.56 -9.66 13.12
N SER A 246 26.57 -9.74 14.02
CA SER A 246 26.50 -10.79 15.04
C SER A 246 26.23 -12.19 14.50
N THR A 247 25.51 -12.30 13.39
CA THR A 247 25.12 -13.56 12.74
C THR A 247 25.74 -13.76 11.37
N GLY A 248 26.47 -12.77 10.84
CA GLY A 248 27.07 -12.83 9.51
C GLY A 248 26.42 -11.79 8.59
N PRO A 249 27.22 -10.95 7.91
CA PRO A 249 26.70 -9.91 7.03
C PRO A 249 26.13 -10.47 5.73
N GLU A 250 26.64 -11.60 5.23
CA GLU A 250 26.14 -12.24 4.01
C GLU A 250 24.81 -12.95 4.26
N ARG A 251 23.82 -12.67 3.42
CA ARG A 251 22.48 -13.26 3.47
C ARG A 251 22.16 -13.96 2.16
N LEU A 252 21.66 -15.19 2.26
CA LEU A 252 20.93 -15.88 1.19
C LEU A 252 19.45 -15.75 1.48
N ILE A 253 18.66 -15.28 0.52
CA ILE A 253 17.21 -15.09 0.63
C ILE A 253 16.54 -15.93 -0.45
N ALA A 254 15.46 -16.62 -0.11
CA ALA A 254 14.60 -17.30 -1.08
C ALA A 254 13.13 -17.08 -0.74
N ASN A 255 12.36 -16.56 -1.70
CA ASN A 255 10.93 -16.33 -1.58
C ASN A 255 10.19 -17.24 -2.56
N LEU A 256 9.15 -17.91 -2.07
CA LEU A 256 8.25 -18.73 -2.85
C LEU A 256 6.82 -18.25 -2.64
N ALA A 257 6.06 -18.14 -3.72
CA ALA A 257 4.65 -17.80 -3.72
C ALA A 257 3.89 -18.75 -4.65
N LEU A 258 2.88 -19.44 -4.10
CA LEU A 258 1.90 -20.20 -4.87
C LEU A 258 0.62 -19.36 -4.96
N ASN A 259 0.34 -18.92 -6.18
CA ASN A 259 -0.77 -18.05 -6.53
C ASN A 259 -2.04 -18.86 -6.81
N SER A 260 -3.05 -18.65 -5.98
CA SER A 260 -4.38 -19.25 -6.05
C SER A 260 -4.37 -20.77 -6.31
N PRO A 261 -3.69 -21.56 -5.46
CA PRO A 261 -3.73 -23.01 -5.54
C PRO A 261 -5.15 -23.58 -5.36
N LEU A 262 -6.05 -22.87 -4.65
CA LEU A 262 -7.44 -23.28 -4.46
C LEU A 262 -8.42 -22.65 -5.46
N ALA A 263 -7.92 -21.91 -6.47
CA ALA A 263 -8.71 -21.17 -7.46
C ALA A 263 -9.67 -20.13 -6.84
N ARG A 264 -9.29 -19.50 -5.72
CA ARG A 264 -10.10 -18.53 -4.98
C ARG A 264 -9.41 -17.17 -4.79
N GLY A 265 -8.27 -16.92 -5.41
CA GLY A 265 -7.45 -15.73 -5.17
C GLY A 265 -6.67 -15.82 -3.85
N ASP A 266 -6.47 -17.03 -3.35
CA ASP A 266 -5.64 -17.33 -2.19
C ASP A 266 -4.14 -17.26 -2.51
N LEU A 267 -3.29 -17.11 -1.49
CA LEU A 267 -1.83 -17.06 -1.63
C LEU A 267 -1.20 -17.92 -0.54
N MET A 268 -0.40 -18.91 -0.92
CA MET A 268 0.56 -19.54 -0.03
C MET A 268 1.94 -18.93 -0.28
N SER A 269 2.65 -18.55 0.78
CA SER A 269 3.98 -17.96 0.68
C SER A 269 4.96 -18.61 1.65
N ALA A 270 6.23 -18.68 1.26
CA ALA A 270 7.35 -19.09 2.11
C ALA A 270 8.55 -18.16 1.86
N ASN A 271 9.17 -17.68 2.94
CA ASN A 271 10.30 -16.76 2.92
C ASN A 271 11.40 -17.41 3.75
N PHE A 272 12.54 -17.69 3.13
CA PHE A 272 13.69 -18.29 3.76
C PHE A 272 14.85 -17.29 3.74
N LEU A 273 15.56 -17.19 4.85
CA LEU A 273 16.77 -16.38 4.98
C LEU A 273 17.82 -17.16 5.76
N HIS A 274 19.01 -17.25 5.19
CA HIS A 274 20.17 -17.90 5.78
C HIS A 274 21.34 -16.92 5.87
N THR A 275 22.04 -16.96 6.99
CA THR A 275 23.35 -16.32 7.23
C THR A 275 24.29 -17.33 7.86
N GLU A 276 25.58 -16.99 8.02
CA GLU A 276 26.54 -17.87 8.71
C GLU A 276 26.02 -18.36 10.08
N GLY A 277 25.33 -17.49 10.80
CA GLY A 277 24.89 -17.67 12.18
C GLY A 277 23.38 -17.67 12.37
N SER A 278 22.55 -17.69 11.32
CA SER A 278 21.10 -17.73 11.50
C SER A 278 20.33 -18.36 10.34
N ASP A 279 19.27 -19.08 10.67
CA ASP A 279 18.28 -19.60 9.73
C ASP A 279 16.89 -19.10 10.11
N TYR A 280 16.20 -18.47 9.17
CA TYR A 280 14.85 -17.96 9.34
C TYR A 280 13.93 -18.50 8.25
N LEU A 281 12.77 -19.01 8.64
CA LEU A 281 11.72 -19.46 7.72
C LEU A 281 10.38 -18.88 8.17
N ARG A 282 9.68 -18.16 7.29
CA ARG A 282 8.30 -17.71 7.48
C ARG A 282 7.40 -18.27 6.39
N ALA A 283 6.34 -18.96 6.78
CA ALA A 283 5.29 -19.41 5.88
C ALA A 283 3.96 -18.73 6.20
N GLY A 284 3.11 -18.55 5.20
CA GLY A 284 1.80 -17.94 5.39
C GLY A 284 0.79 -18.35 4.32
N PHE A 285 -0.48 -18.27 4.68
CA PHE A 285 -1.61 -18.52 3.80
C PHE A 285 -2.64 -17.40 3.96
N THR A 286 -3.02 -16.76 2.85
CA THR A 286 -4.08 -15.73 2.83
C THR A 286 -5.16 -16.08 1.83
N LEU A 287 -6.39 -15.67 2.11
CA LEU A 287 -7.52 -15.82 1.20
C LEU A 287 -8.41 -14.56 1.23
N PRO A 288 -9.11 -14.24 0.14
CA PRO A 288 -10.14 -13.21 0.17
C PRO A 288 -11.35 -13.69 0.97
N LEU A 289 -11.99 -12.76 1.68
CA LEU A 289 -13.23 -12.96 2.42
C LEU A 289 -14.34 -12.10 1.80
N GLY A 290 -15.36 -12.75 1.26
CA GLY A 290 -16.44 -12.05 0.57
C GLY A 290 -15.98 -11.39 -0.73
N HIS A 291 -16.65 -10.31 -1.11
CA HIS A 291 -16.57 -9.72 -2.45
C HIS A 291 -16.04 -8.27 -2.50
N ASP A 292 -15.88 -7.62 -1.35
CA ASP A 292 -15.52 -6.19 -1.26
C ASP A 292 -14.04 -5.95 -0.87
N GLY A 293 -13.19 -6.97 -1.03
CA GLY A 293 -11.73 -6.83 -0.92
C GLY A 293 -11.12 -7.15 0.44
N TRP A 294 -11.87 -7.64 1.41
CA TRP A 294 -11.27 -8.21 2.63
C TRP A 294 -10.35 -9.38 2.28
N ARG A 295 -9.19 -9.43 2.92
CA ARG A 295 -8.32 -10.60 2.95
C ARG A 295 -7.99 -10.95 4.38
N ALA A 296 -7.89 -12.23 4.68
CA ALA A 296 -7.43 -12.73 5.96
C ALA A 296 -6.46 -13.88 5.76
N GLY A 297 -5.61 -14.10 6.74
CA GLY A 297 -4.61 -15.15 6.68
C GLY A 297 -4.04 -15.54 8.02
N ILE A 298 -3.24 -16.59 7.95
CA ILE A 298 -2.44 -17.10 9.05
C ILE A 298 -0.99 -17.15 8.59
N ASN A 299 -0.08 -16.93 9.53
CA ASN A 299 1.34 -17.07 9.27
C ASN A 299 2.05 -17.73 10.46
N GLY A 300 3.22 -18.28 10.20
CA GLY A 300 4.09 -18.84 11.21
C GLY A 300 5.54 -18.72 10.79
N SER A 301 6.45 -18.62 11.76
CA SER A 301 7.87 -18.57 11.45
C SER A 301 8.74 -19.12 12.56
N ILE A 302 9.90 -19.62 12.16
CA ILE A 302 10.93 -20.13 13.03
C ILE A 302 12.25 -19.40 12.75
N LEU A 303 13.01 -19.13 13.81
CA LEU A 303 14.36 -18.56 13.77
C LEU A 303 15.25 -19.42 14.65
N ASN A 304 16.39 -19.83 14.13
CA ASN A 304 17.51 -20.35 14.92
C ASN A 304 18.71 -19.43 14.70
N TYR A 305 19.43 -19.08 15.76
CA TYR A 305 20.64 -18.28 15.63
C TYR A 305 21.78 -18.75 16.53
N ARG A 306 22.99 -18.36 16.15
CA ARG A 306 24.23 -18.46 16.92
C ARG A 306 25.08 -17.21 16.64
N LEU A 307 25.76 -16.72 17.66
CA LEU A 307 26.66 -15.57 17.54
C LEU A 307 28.00 -16.02 16.94
N VAL A 308 28.35 -15.48 15.77
CA VAL A 308 29.58 -15.84 15.03
C VAL A 308 30.66 -14.75 15.09
N ALA A 309 30.27 -13.52 15.43
CA ALA A 309 31.18 -12.39 15.55
C ALA A 309 32.27 -12.63 16.62
N ALA A 310 33.49 -12.18 16.34
CA ALA A 310 34.66 -12.43 17.19
C ALA A 310 34.47 -11.93 18.63
N GLU A 311 33.84 -10.78 18.81
CA GLU A 311 33.52 -10.20 20.11
C GLU A 311 32.56 -11.04 20.97
N PHE A 312 31.76 -11.92 20.34
CA PHE A 312 30.76 -12.75 21.01
C PHE A 312 31.13 -14.24 21.06
N ARG A 313 32.22 -14.67 20.42
CA ARG A 313 32.62 -16.10 20.37
C ARG A 313 32.76 -16.74 21.74
N ALA A 314 33.29 -16.01 22.73
CA ALA A 314 33.47 -16.51 24.10
C ALA A 314 32.16 -16.78 24.85
N LEU A 315 31.03 -16.27 24.35
CA LEU A 315 29.72 -16.46 24.95
C LEU A 315 29.04 -17.75 24.49
N ASN A 316 29.48 -18.31 23.35
CA ASN A 316 28.78 -19.39 22.66
C ASN A 316 27.25 -19.15 22.62
N GLY A 317 26.87 -17.91 22.30
CA GLY A 317 25.49 -17.44 22.37
C GLY A 317 24.66 -18.00 21.23
N LYS A 318 23.47 -18.51 21.53
CA LYS A 318 22.53 -19.09 20.56
C LYS A 318 21.11 -18.99 21.09
N GLY A 319 20.13 -19.22 20.22
CA GLY A 319 18.75 -19.26 20.65
C GLY A 319 17.77 -19.47 19.53
N THR A 320 16.49 -19.45 19.87
CA THR A 320 15.38 -19.71 18.96
C THR A 320 14.27 -18.67 19.12
N SER A 321 13.52 -18.47 18.04
CA SER A 321 12.23 -17.78 18.10
C SER A 321 11.19 -18.46 17.22
N ASP A 322 10.04 -18.73 17.81
CA ASP A 322 8.87 -19.28 17.13
C ASP A 322 7.73 -18.27 17.15
N SER A 323 6.94 -18.23 16.09
CA SER A 323 5.71 -17.43 16.09
C SER A 323 4.57 -18.06 15.33
N VAL A 324 3.38 -17.65 15.72
CA VAL A 324 2.14 -17.80 14.95
C VAL A 324 1.42 -16.46 14.92
N GLY A 325 0.78 -16.17 13.79
CA GLY A 325 0.11 -14.90 13.58
C GLY A 325 -1.17 -15.03 12.78
N LEU A 326 -2.09 -14.11 13.02
CA LEU A 326 -3.28 -13.84 12.21
C LEU A 326 -3.10 -12.48 11.54
N GLU A 327 -3.49 -12.38 10.27
CA GLU A 327 -3.41 -11.14 9.51
C GLU A 327 -4.73 -10.87 8.77
N ALA A 328 -5.09 -9.61 8.63
CA ALA A 328 -6.22 -9.19 7.81
C ALA A 328 -5.96 -7.81 7.17
N SER A 329 -6.52 -7.60 5.98
CA SER A 329 -6.39 -6.33 5.26
C SER A 329 -7.69 -5.98 4.53
N TYR A 330 -8.00 -4.69 4.49
CA TYR A 330 -9.15 -4.16 3.74
C TYR A 330 -8.76 -2.88 2.97
N PRO A 331 -8.99 -2.82 1.65
CA PRO A 331 -8.74 -1.63 0.86
C PRO A 331 -9.85 -0.59 1.04
N ILE A 332 -9.68 0.31 2.01
CA ILE A 332 -10.60 1.45 2.25
C ILE A 332 -10.77 2.28 0.97
N ILE A 333 -9.65 2.58 0.30
CA ILE A 333 -9.65 3.24 -1.01
C ILE A 333 -8.84 2.36 -1.95
N ARG A 334 -9.44 1.99 -3.09
CA ARG A 334 -8.76 1.32 -4.19
C ARG A 334 -9.10 2.02 -5.49
N SER A 335 -8.10 2.64 -6.09
CA SER A 335 -8.21 3.31 -7.39
C SER A 335 -6.88 3.20 -8.14
N ARG A 336 -6.80 3.73 -9.35
CA ARG A 336 -5.54 3.70 -10.12
C ARG A 336 -4.44 4.57 -9.51
N LEU A 337 -4.82 5.71 -8.92
CA LEU A 337 -3.86 6.74 -8.50
C LEU A 337 -3.78 6.91 -6.98
N ARG A 338 -4.77 6.42 -6.23
CA ARG A 338 -4.90 6.60 -4.79
C ARG A 338 -5.34 5.31 -4.14
N ASN A 339 -4.58 4.81 -3.18
CA ASN A 339 -4.98 3.66 -2.39
C ASN A 339 -4.73 3.89 -0.91
N LEU A 340 -5.59 3.28 -0.09
CA LEU A 340 -5.50 3.28 1.36
C LEU A 340 -6.02 1.94 1.87
N PHE A 341 -5.21 1.25 2.65
CA PHE A 341 -5.48 -0.06 3.22
C PHE A 341 -5.52 0.03 4.73
N LEU A 342 -6.53 -0.60 5.32
CA LEU A 342 -6.55 -0.97 6.74
C LEU A 342 -5.82 -2.30 6.88
N LEU A 343 -4.92 -2.38 7.87
CA LEU A 343 -4.13 -3.56 8.18
C LEU A 343 -4.38 -3.97 9.63
N PHE A 344 -4.55 -5.26 9.87
CA PHE A 344 -4.66 -5.87 11.18
C PHE A 344 -3.69 -7.05 11.28
N ASN A 345 -2.94 -7.14 12.37
CA ASN A 345 -2.08 -8.28 12.68
C ASN A 345 -2.19 -8.64 14.15
N HIS A 346 -2.21 -9.93 14.48
CA HIS A 346 -2.08 -10.42 15.84
C HIS A 346 -1.04 -11.55 15.87
N ASP A 347 0.03 -11.35 16.62
CA ASP A 347 1.17 -12.27 16.70
C ASP A 347 1.37 -12.77 18.12
N ARG A 348 1.69 -14.05 18.25
CA ARG A 348 2.26 -14.64 19.46
C ARG A 348 3.64 -15.18 19.14
N LYS A 349 4.62 -14.77 19.92
CA LYS A 349 6.04 -15.11 19.72
C LYS A 349 6.62 -15.65 21.02
N THR A 350 7.48 -16.66 20.90
CA THR A 350 8.28 -17.20 22.00
C THR A 350 9.75 -17.03 21.65
N PHE A 351 10.56 -16.75 22.66
CA PHE A 351 11.99 -16.53 22.52
C PHE A 351 12.73 -17.33 23.61
N ASP A 352 13.77 -18.04 23.21
CA ASP A 352 14.69 -18.73 24.11
C ASP A 352 16.12 -18.39 23.71
N ASN A 353 16.93 -17.95 24.68
CA ASN A 353 18.30 -17.53 24.47
C ASN A 353 19.20 -18.20 25.49
N GLU A 354 20.34 -18.68 25.00
CA GLU A 354 21.36 -19.35 25.79
C GLU A 354 22.73 -18.72 25.55
N ALA A 355 23.56 -18.71 26.59
CA ALA A 355 24.99 -18.45 26.48
C ALA A 355 25.73 -19.48 27.34
N ASN A 356 26.82 -20.03 26.81
CA ASN A 356 27.66 -21.03 27.49
C ASN A 356 26.86 -22.22 28.08
N GLY A 357 25.77 -22.63 27.40
CA GLY A 357 24.94 -23.77 27.79
C GLY A 357 23.92 -23.48 28.90
N ALA A 358 23.79 -22.22 29.34
CA ALA A 358 22.76 -21.79 30.28
C ALA A 358 21.78 -20.82 29.61
N THR A 359 20.48 -20.96 29.92
CA THR A 359 19.47 -19.99 29.48
C THR A 359 19.77 -18.62 30.08
N THR A 360 19.90 -17.61 29.21
CA THR A 360 20.11 -16.21 29.61
C THR A 360 18.80 -15.44 29.64
N SER A 361 17.86 -15.72 28.73
CA SER A 361 16.53 -15.14 28.72
C SER A 361 15.52 -16.06 28.04
N ARG A 362 14.30 -16.09 28.56
CA ARG A 362 13.16 -16.78 27.94
C ARG A 362 11.92 -15.94 28.13
N TYR A 363 11.23 -15.59 27.06
CA TYR A 363 10.07 -14.70 27.15
C TYR A 363 9.07 -14.93 26.04
N ARG A 364 7.84 -14.50 26.28
CA ARG A 364 6.74 -14.57 25.32
C ARG A 364 6.22 -13.16 25.03
N LEU A 365 5.82 -12.94 23.79
CA LEU A 365 5.27 -11.67 23.34
C LEU A 365 3.96 -11.94 22.63
N SER A 366 2.89 -11.30 23.11
CA SER A 366 1.61 -11.21 22.40
C SER A 366 1.43 -9.78 21.92
N SER A 367 1.19 -9.57 20.64
CA SER A 367 1.03 -8.22 20.10
C SER A 367 -0.06 -8.14 19.05
N THR A 368 -0.87 -7.10 19.13
CA THR A 368 -1.90 -6.73 18.14
C THR A 368 -1.51 -5.41 17.51
N SER A 369 -1.52 -5.35 16.18
CA SER A 369 -1.24 -4.15 15.40
C SER A 369 -2.41 -3.78 14.52
N VAL A 370 -2.77 -2.50 14.51
CA VAL A 370 -3.73 -1.89 13.58
C VAL A 370 -3.02 -0.78 12.83
N GLY A 371 -3.14 -0.75 11.51
CA GLY A 371 -2.42 0.23 10.71
C GLY A 371 -3.16 0.70 9.46
N LEU A 372 -2.71 1.83 8.95
CA LEU A 372 -3.08 2.39 7.66
C LEU A 372 -1.84 2.41 6.77
N SER A 373 -1.97 1.91 5.56
CA SER A 373 -0.93 1.95 4.53
C SER A 373 -1.53 2.50 3.25
N GLY A 374 -0.88 3.47 2.62
CA GLY A 374 -1.45 4.12 1.45
C GLY A 374 -0.41 4.69 0.51
N ASN A 375 -0.85 4.92 -0.72
CA ASN A 375 -0.05 5.54 -1.76
C ASN A 375 -0.86 6.52 -2.61
N LEU A 376 -0.17 7.51 -3.16
CA LEU A 376 -0.73 8.54 -4.03
C LEU A 376 0.23 8.82 -5.18
N PHE A 377 -0.27 8.74 -6.41
CA PHE A 377 0.41 9.24 -7.60
C PHE A 377 -0.09 10.64 -7.92
N ASP A 378 0.84 11.57 -8.09
CA ASP A 378 0.55 12.97 -8.43
C ASP A 378 1.23 13.40 -9.73
N ASN A 379 0.86 14.58 -10.23
CA ASN A 379 1.46 15.23 -11.40
C ASN A 379 2.21 16.53 -11.03
N LEU A 380 2.49 16.76 -9.75
CA LEU A 380 3.17 17.97 -9.28
C LEU A 380 4.64 17.94 -9.71
N GLY A 381 5.15 19.02 -10.29
CA GLY A 381 6.58 19.14 -10.63
C GLY A 381 7.12 18.10 -11.63
N GLY A 382 6.25 17.50 -12.46
CA GLY A 382 6.60 16.40 -13.36
C GLY A 382 6.07 15.03 -12.90
N GLY A 383 5.46 14.99 -11.72
CA GLY A 383 4.78 13.83 -11.15
C GLY A 383 5.62 13.04 -10.17
N GLY A 384 4.93 12.30 -9.30
CA GLY A 384 5.54 11.59 -8.17
C GLY A 384 4.72 10.41 -7.70
N ALA A 385 5.37 9.51 -6.95
CA ALA A 385 4.73 8.44 -6.20
C ALA A 385 5.03 8.66 -4.72
N ASN A 386 3.97 8.82 -3.93
CA ASN A 386 4.04 9.03 -2.49
C ASN A 386 3.52 7.77 -1.80
N ALA A 387 4.15 7.39 -0.70
CA ALA A 387 3.69 6.29 0.16
C ALA A 387 3.77 6.72 1.62
N ALA A 388 2.82 6.29 2.44
CA ALA A 388 2.79 6.56 3.87
C ALA A 388 2.22 5.36 4.62
N ASN A 389 2.75 5.14 5.83
CA ASN A 389 2.30 4.09 6.73
C ASN A 389 2.11 4.67 8.13
N LEU A 390 1.11 4.18 8.85
CA LEU A 390 0.89 4.50 10.25
C LEU A 390 0.37 3.26 10.96
N VAL A 391 1.08 2.77 11.97
CA VAL A 391 0.74 1.54 12.67
C VAL A 391 0.77 1.79 14.17
N TYR A 392 -0.31 1.41 14.86
CA TYR A 392 -0.35 1.30 16.31
C TYR A 392 -0.23 -0.17 16.70
N THR A 393 0.71 -0.49 17.58
CA THR A 393 0.88 -1.84 18.14
C THR A 393 0.68 -1.78 19.65
N SER A 394 -0.22 -2.62 20.16
CA SER A 394 -0.37 -2.90 21.59
C SER A 394 0.06 -4.33 21.86
N GLY A 395 0.76 -4.58 22.96
CA GLY A 395 1.16 -5.94 23.30
C GLY A 395 1.42 -6.14 24.78
N ASP A 396 1.77 -7.36 25.12
CA ASP A 396 2.11 -7.82 26.46
C ASP A 396 3.38 -8.68 26.38
N LEU A 397 4.38 -8.33 27.20
CA LEU A 397 5.64 -9.04 27.35
C LEU A 397 5.61 -9.87 28.64
N ASP A 398 5.63 -11.19 28.48
CA ASP A 398 5.65 -12.15 29.57
C ASP A 398 7.08 -12.66 29.79
N LEU A 399 7.63 -12.37 30.97
CA LEU A 399 8.95 -12.82 31.42
C LEU A 399 8.87 -13.98 32.44
N ASP A 400 7.71 -14.60 32.65
CA ASP A 400 7.53 -15.61 33.69
C ASP A 400 8.47 -16.80 33.51
N GLY A 401 9.26 -17.07 34.55
CA GLY A 401 10.27 -18.12 34.54
C GLY A 401 11.54 -17.76 33.76
N SER A 402 11.67 -16.51 33.29
CA SER A 402 12.92 -16.01 32.70
C SER A 402 13.97 -15.75 33.79
N PRO A 403 15.25 -16.11 33.57
CA PRO A 403 16.35 -15.65 34.41
C PRO A 403 16.42 -14.12 34.55
N THR A 404 15.90 -13.38 33.57
CA THR A 404 15.88 -11.91 33.57
C THR A 404 14.72 -11.29 34.35
N GLN A 405 13.72 -12.06 34.79
CA GLN A 405 12.49 -11.55 35.41
C GLN A 405 12.77 -10.69 36.65
N GLY A 406 13.63 -11.17 37.56
CA GLY A 406 13.96 -10.44 38.78
C GLY A 406 14.75 -9.15 38.52
N ALA A 407 15.67 -9.18 37.54
CA ALA A 407 16.44 -8.01 37.15
C ALA A 407 15.56 -6.95 36.45
N ASP A 408 14.61 -7.37 35.61
CA ASP A 408 13.68 -6.46 34.92
C ASP A 408 12.78 -5.70 35.91
N ALA A 409 12.24 -6.39 36.93
CA ALA A 409 11.35 -5.80 37.93
C ALA A 409 11.96 -4.59 38.68
N ILE A 410 13.29 -4.57 38.81
CA ILE A 410 14.04 -3.49 39.49
C ILE A 410 14.74 -2.52 38.53
N THR A 411 14.74 -2.79 37.22
CA THR A 411 15.39 -1.97 36.19
C THR A 411 14.39 -1.40 35.18
N THR A 412 14.29 -2.00 34.00
CA THR A 412 13.53 -1.51 32.85
C THR A 412 12.03 -1.64 33.02
N ARG A 413 11.56 -2.58 33.85
CA ARG A 413 10.14 -2.92 34.01
C ARG A 413 9.46 -3.09 32.66
N ALA A 414 10.13 -3.83 31.78
CA ALA A 414 9.66 -4.09 30.42
C ALA A 414 8.52 -5.12 30.41
N ALA A 415 8.44 -5.99 31.43
CA ALA A 415 7.34 -6.93 31.56
C ALA A 415 5.97 -6.24 31.67
N GLY A 416 4.96 -6.83 31.04
CA GLY A 416 3.59 -6.35 31.00
C GLY A 416 3.23 -5.62 29.71
N SER A 417 2.19 -4.78 29.79
CA SER A 417 1.57 -4.19 28.62
C SER A 417 2.30 -2.96 28.09
N TYR A 418 2.31 -2.82 26.76
CA TYR A 418 2.89 -1.67 26.07
C TYR A 418 2.03 -1.25 24.87
N GLY A 419 2.21 0.00 24.45
CA GLY A 419 1.66 0.57 23.22
C GLY A 419 2.72 1.39 22.49
N LYS A 420 2.80 1.26 21.18
CA LYS A 420 3.75 2.03 20.36
C LYS A 420 3.17 2.42 19.00
N TRP A 421 3.60 3.58 18.51
CA TRP A 421 3.33 4.05 17.16
C TRP A 421 4.55 3.82 16.26
N ARG A 422 4.31 3.46 15.01
CA ARG A 422 5.29 3.40 13.92
C ARG A 422 4.72 4.16 12.73
N TYR A 423 5.53 4.99 12.08
CA TYR A 423 5.14 5.75 10.89
C TYR A 423 6.31 5.83 9.91
#